data_AF-A0A091C4A7-F1
#
_entry.id   AF-A0A091C4A7-F1
#
_cell.length_a   1.000
_cell.length_b   1.000
_cell.length_c   1.000
_cell.angle_alpha   90.00
_cell.angle_beta   90.00
_cell.angle_gamma   90.00
#
_symmetry.space_group_name_H-M   'P 1'
#
loop_
_entity.id
_entity.type
_entity.pdbx_description
1 polymer ?
#
loop_
_entity_poly.entity_id
_entity_poly.type
_entity_poly.pdbx_seq_one_letter_code
_entity_poly.pdbx_strand_id
1 'polypeptide(L)' 'MITVRTIEPSDYQTVEKLIYKAFINTEEGYGNEAELVAKLRKDPTYQNDFEGVALKK' A
#
# COMPACT_ATOMS: atom_id res chain seq x y z
N MET A 1 -11.89 2.82 16.74
CA MET A 1 -11.64 1.37 16.70
C MET A 1 -10.87 1.07 15.42
N ILE A 2 -9.90 0.16 15.41
CA ILE A 2 -9.17 -0.23 14.19
C ILE A 2 -9.73 -1.54 13.67
N THR A 3 -10.10 -1.57 12.40
CA THR A 3 -10.50 -2.80 11.70
C THR A 3 -9.53 -3.01 10.54
N VAL A 4 -9.01 -4.23 10.40
CA VAL A 4 -8.19 -4.61 9.25
C VAL A 4 -9.06 -5.40 8.29
N ARG A 5 -9.02 -5.05 7.01
CA ARG A 5 -9.65 -5.83 5.93
C ARG A 5 -8.69 -6.04 4.77
N THR A 6 -8.96 -7.02 3.92
CA THR A 6 -8.24 -7.22 2.67
C THR A 6 -8.36 -5.96 1.80
N ILE A 7 -7.29 -5.66 1.06
CA ILE A 7 -7.26 -4.53 0.14
C ILE A 7 -8.26 -4.69 -1.00
N GLU A 8 -8.89 -3.59 -1.37
CA GLU A 8 -9.73 -3.48 -2.55
C GLU A 8 -9.09 -2.52 -3.56
N PRO A 9 -9.40 -2.63 -4.87
CA PRO A 9 -8.88 -1.71 -5.88
C PRO A 9 -9.18 -0.23 -5.59
N SER A 10 -10.27 0.05 -4.86
CA SER A 10 -10.65 1.39 -4.38
C SER A 10 -9.63 2.00 -3.41
N ASP A 11 -8.87 1.17 -2.68
CA ASP A 11 -7.87 1.63 -1.71
C ASP A 11 -6.53 1.99 -2.34
N TYR A 12 -6.26 1.54 -3.57
CA TYR A 12 -4.93 1.60 -4.17
C TYR A 12 -4.35 3.01 -4.18
N GLN A 13 -5.15 4.03 -4.55
CA GLN A 13 -4.71 5.42 -4.56
C GLN A 13 -4.40 5.95 -3.16
N THR A 14 -5.15 5.52 -2.15
CA THR A 14 -4.94 5.92 -0.75
C THR A 14 -3.68 5.27 -0.19
N VAL A 15 -3.48 3.99 -0.48
CA VAL A 15 -2.29 3.23 -0.08
C VAL A 15 -1.03 3.81 -0.76
N GLU A 16 -1.09 4.14 -2.05
CA GLU A 16 0.02 4.79 -2.76
C GLU A 16 0.47 6.09 -2.07
N LYS A 17 -0.48 6.96 -1.75
CA LYS A 17 -0.21 8.21 -1.00
C LYS A 17 0.33 7.94 0.40
N LEU A 18 -0.13 6.88 1.07
CA LEU A 18 0.34 6.50 2.40
C LEU A 18 1.79 6.02 2.35
N ILE A 19 2.13 5.15 1.39
CA ILE A 19 3.49 4.69 1.15
C ILE A 19 4.40 5.88 0.87
N TYR A 20 4.04 6.75 -0.08
CA TYR A 20 4.84 7.95 -0.38
C TYR A 20 5.09 8.80 0.87
N LYS A 21 4.05 9.09 1.66
CA LYS A 21 4.18 9.89 2.90
C LYS A 21 5.03 9.21 3.98
N ALA A 22 5.00 7.88 4.05
CA ALA A 22 5.78 7.12 5.03
C ALA A 22 7.26 7.13 4.69
N PHE A 23 7.61 7.01 3.40
CA PHE A 23 8.99 6.87 2.95
C PHE A 23 9.68 8.20 2.62
N ILE A 24 8.95 9.24 2.19
CA ILE A 24 9.56 10.53 1.79
C ILE A 24 10.41 11.21 2.87
N ASN A 25 10.07 11.04 4.15
CA ASN A 25 10.78 11.66 5.26
C ASN A 25 11.81 10.73 5.93
N THR A 26 12.10 9.58 5.30
CA THR A 26 13.17 8.68 5.77
C THR A 26 14.53 9.22 5.33
N GLU A 27 15.61 8.69 5.92
CA GLU A 27 16.99 9.09 5.59
C GLU A 27 17.33 8.91 4.10
N GLU A 28 16.83 7.83 3.50
CA GLU A 28 17.01 7.51 2.07
C GLU A 28 15.98 8.21 1.18
N GLY A 29 14.95 8.84 1.76
CA GLY A 29 13.85 9.48 1.04
C GLY A 29 12.92 8.50 0.34
N TYR A 30 12.26 8.97 -0.72
CA TYR A 30 11.35 8.17 -1.53
C TYR A 30 12.12 7.43 -2.64
N GLY A 31 12.10 6.09 -2.60
CA GLY A 31 12.84 5.19 -3.49
C GLY A 31 11.99 4.52 -4.57
N ASN A 32 10.75 4.97 -4.80
CA ASN A 32 9.72 4.36 -5.65
C ASN A 32 9.01 3.15 -5.03
N GLU A 33 8.82 3.16 -3.71
CA GLU A 33 8.15 2.08 -2.98
C GLU A 33 6.68 1.94 -3.41
N ALA A 34 6.02 3.05 -3.75
CA ALA A 34 4.61 2.99 -4.16
C ALA A 34 4.46 2.35 -5.55
N GLU A 35 5.37 2.64 -6.48
CA GLU A 35 5.43 2.01 -7.80
C GLU A 35 5.80 0.53 -7.70
N LEU A 36 6.66 0.15 -6.75
CA LEU A 36 6.97 -1.24 -6.48
C LEU A 36 5.72 -2.02 -6.07
N VAL A 37 4.94 -1.50 -5.10
CA VAL A 37 3.67 -2.10 -4.68
C VAL A 37 2.67 -2.16 -5.83
N ALA A 38 2.56 -1.10 -6.64
CA ALA A 38 1.69 -1.09 -7.82
C ALA A 38 2.10 -2.14 -8.88
N LYS A 39 3.39 -2.43 -9.02
CA LYS A 39 3.90 -3.51 -9.89
C LYS A 39 3.62 -4.90 -9.31
N LEU A 40 3.80 -5.08 -8.00
CA LEU A 40 3.49 -6.35 -7.32
C LEU A 40 2.03 -6.74 -7.54
N ARG A 41 1.08 -5.81 -7.43
CA ARG A 41 -0.35 -6.07 -7.68
C ARG A 41 -0.70 -6.51 -9.10
N LYS A 42 0.20 -6.33 -10.07
CA LYS A 42 0.03 -6.77 -11.47
C LYS A 42 0.66 -8.14 -11.72
N ASP A 43 1.42 -8.66 -10.78
CA ASP A 43 2.05 -9.97 -10.89
C ASP A 43 0.98 -11.08 -10.78
N PRO A 44 1.00 -12.12 -11.63
CA PRO A 44 0.03 -13.22 -11.56
C PRO A 44 0.12 -14.02 -10.25
N THR A 45 1.22 -13.92 -9.51
CA THR A 45 1.43 -14.58 -8.21
C THR A 45 0.96 -13.74 -7.03
N TYR A 46 0.52 -12.50 -7.27
CA TYR A 46 0.01 -11.62 -6.23
C TYR A 46 -1.27 -12.19 -5.61
N GLN A 47 -1.24 -12.36 -4.29
CA GLN A 47 -2.38 -12.79 -3.49
C GLN A 47 -2.85 -11.60 -2.66
N ASN A 48 -3.99 -11.03 -3.03
CA ASN A 48 -4.60 -9.90 -2.35
C ASN A 48 -4.89 -10.17 -0.87
N ASP A 49 -5.16 -11.43 -0.51
CA ASP A 49 -5.40 -11.85 0.88
C ASP A 49 -4.21 -11.58 1.83
N PHE A 50 -3.00 -11.37 1.28
CA PHE A 50 -1.82 -10.97 2.06
C PHE A 50 -1.63 -9.46 2.18
N GLU A 51 -2.40 -8.65 1.45
CA GLU A 51 -2.36 -7.19 1.56
C GLU A 51 -3.57 -6.69 2.37
N GLY A 52 -3.34 -6.32 3.62
CA GLY A 52 -4.35 -5.80 4.54
C GLY A 52 -4.29 -4.29 4.70
N VAL A 53 -5.46 -3.63 4.75
CA VAL A 53 -5.60 -2.19 5.02
C VAL A 53 -6.27 -1.98 6.38
N ALA A 54 -5.66 -1.14 7.20
CA ALA A 54 -6.21 -0.74 8.49
C ALA A 54 -7.12 0.49 8.33
N LEU A 55 -8.38 0.34 8.73
CA LEU A 55 -9.38 1.40 8.76
C LEU A 55 -9.55 1.90 10.18
N LYS A 56 -9.38 3.22 10.37
CA LYS A 56 -9.71 3.90 11.61
C LYS A 56 -11.08 4.56 11.46
N LYS A 57 -12.06 4.07 12.22
CA LYS A 57 -13.35 4.75 12.46
C LYS A 57 -13.20 5.73 13.61
#